data_AF-A0A0K0SX21-F1
#
_entry.id   AF-A0A0K0SX21-F1
#
_cell.length_a   1.000
_cell.length_b   1.000
_cell.length_c   1.000
_cell.angle_alpha   90.00
_cell.angle_beta   90.00
_cell.angle_gamma   90.00
#
_symmetry.space_group_name_H-M   'P 1'
#
loop_
_entity.id
_entity.type
_entity.pdbx_description
1 polymer ?
#
loop_
_entity_poly.entity_id
_entity_poly.type
_entity_poly.pdbx_seq_one_letter_code
_entity_poly.pdbx_strand_id
1 'polypeptide(L)'
;MSSTREAEAIQAYYNLLHSKGADAAIMAQRDALLAELGPLLENQECTSTAYRQAVDHCLEGKPAQMWPELLTIIREFYPFWRGDVKAVMQYADTVGFELHPIGWQPAVIDLQSVWPALQSEKFETSELWALNGYVKALKSMDNKQDMEIEIRTRMAKLMLLRLREAPLSEKNAYRITADATLPLFNLKNTRHLFLNAVREFYYFWAAHPEAVEMLKQLQPPEII
;
A
#
# COMPACT_ATOMS: atom_id res chain seq x y z
N MET A 1 34.61 3.76 -11.42
CA MET A 1 33.82 2.74 -10.72
C MET A 1 32.47 2.70 -11.41
N SER A 2 31.98 1.53 -11.82
CA SER A 2 30.64 1.41 -12.39
C SER A 2 29.63 1.79 -11.32
N SER A 3 28.73 2.73 -11.61
CA SER A 3 27.58 2.97 -10.73
C SER A 3 26.74 1.69 -10.72
N THR A 4 26.24 1.29 -9.54
CA THR A 4 25.26 0.19 -9.46
C THR A 4 23.90 0.70 -9.93
N ARG A 5 23.03 -0.23 -10.38
CA ARG A 5 21.63 0.09 -10.76
C ARG A 5 20.92 0.85 -9.64
N GLU A 6 21.11 0.42 -8.40
CA GLU A 6 20.52 1.05 -7.20
C GLU A 6 21.03 2.48 -7.02
N ALA A 7 22.33 2.73 -7.19
CA ALA A 7 22.89 4.06 -7.09
C ALA A 7 22.34 5.00 -8.19
N GLU A 8 22.16 4.50 -9.41
CA GLU A 8 21.52 5.26 -10.50
C GLU A 8 20.04 5.57 -10.19
N ALA A 9 19.29 4.59 -9.67
CA ALA A 9 17.90 4.77 -9.27
C ALA A 9 17.76 5.80 -8.12
N ILE A 10 18.61 5.73 -7.11
CA ILE A 10 18.64 6.68 -5.98
C ILE A 10 18.97 8.08 -6.51
N GLN A 11 19.97 8.22 -7.37
CA GLN A 11 20.34 9.51 -7.94
C GLN A 11 19.19 10.11 -8.78
N ALA A 12 18.49 9.30 -9.57
CA ALA A 12 17.34 9.75 -10.34
C ALA A 12 16.18 10.21 -9.43
N TYR A 13 15.92 9.48 -8.34
CA TYR A 13 14.93 9.85 -7.34
C TYR A 13 15.29 11.17 -6.64
N TYR A 14 16.55 11.35 -6.25
CA TYR A 14 17.05 12.59 -5.63
C TYR A 14 16.98 13.79 -6.57
N ASN A 15 17.29 13.60 -7.85
CA ASN A 15 17.14 14.65 -8.85
C ASN A 15 15.68 15.11 -8.96
N LEU A 16 14.71 14.17 -8.91
CA LEU A 16 13.30 14.53 -8.88
C LEU A 16 12.95 15.29 -7.59
N LEU A 17 13.35 14.80 -6.42
CA LEU A 17 13.12 15.46 -5.12
C LEU A 17 13.62 16.92 -5.12
N HIS A 18 14.85 17.14 -5.57
CA HIS A 18 15.40 18.49 -5.67
C HIS A 18 14.63 19.37 -6.65
N SER A 19 14.22 18.84 -7.81
CA SER A 19 13.42 19.61 -8.77
C SER A 19 12.06 20.06 -8.22
N LYS A 20 11.55 19.37 -7.20
CA LYS A 20 10.28 19.68 -6.52
C LYS A 20 10.45 20.55 -5.27
N GLY A 21 11.69 20.85 -4.87
CA GLY A 21 11.98 21.72 -3.73
C GLY A 21 12.14 20.99 -2.38
N ALA A 22 12.54 19.72 -2.39
CA ALA A 22 12.86 18.99 -1.15
C ALA A 22 13.96 19.72 -0.36
N ASP A 23 13.72 19.94 0.94
CA ASP A 23 14.70 20.51 1.85
C ASP A 23 15.63 19.45 2.44
N ALA A 24 16.61 19.89 3.24
CA ALA A 24 17.60 19.00 3.85
C ALA A 24 16.98 17.96 4.79
N ALA A 25 15.88 18.28 5.48
CA ALA A 25 15.22 17.35 6.41
C ALA A 25 14.50 16.24 5.64
N ILE A 26 13.80 16.60 4.57
CA ILE A 26 13.17 15.65 3.66
C ILE A 26 14.24 14.73 3.07
N MET A 27 15.31 15.28 2.51
CA MET A 27 16.40 14.51 1.92
C MET A 27 17.04 13.55 2.93
N ALA A 28 17.33 14.01 4.16
CA ALA A 28 17.91 13.17 5.20
C ALA A 28 17.03 11.98 5.59
N GLN A 29 15.71 12.16 5.63
CA GLN A 29 14.77 11.07 5.92
C GLN A 29 14.81 9.99 4.81
N ARG A 30 14.85 10.41 3.55
CA ARG A 30 14.91 9.48 2.40
C ARG A 30 16.26 8.78 2.37
N ASP A 31 17.35 9.50 2.63
CA ASP A 31 18.70 8.96 2.65
C ASP A 31 18.89 7.88 3.72
N ALA A 32 18.42 8.13 4.94
CA ALA A 32 18.44 7.14 6.01
C ALA A 32 17.72 5.83 5.62
N LEU A 33 16.54 5.94 5.00
CA LEU A 33 15.77 4.76 4.60
C LEU A 33 16.38 4.03 3.40
N LEU A 34 16.85 4.77 2.39
CA LEU A 34 17.43 4.17 1.17
C LEU A 34 18.81 3.57 1.42
N ALA A 35 19.56 4.07 2.41
CA ALA A 35 20.77 3.43 2.89
C ALA A 35 20.52 2.03 3.49
N GLU A 36 19.36 1.81 4.09
CA GLU A 36 18.95 0.49 4.61
C GLU A 36 18.33 -0.39 3.51
N LEU A 37 17.48 0.19 2.64
CA LEU A 37 16.76 -0.56 1.61
C LEU A 37 17.64 -0.94 0.41
N GLY A 38 18.54 -0.06 -0.02
CA GLY A 38 19.40 -0.24 -1.20
C GLY A 38 20.18 -1.57 -1.19
N PRO A 39 20.90 -1.90 -0.11
CA PRO A 39 21.62 -3.18 0.00
C PRO A 39 20.71 -4.41 -0.10
N LEU A 40 19.45 -4.33 0.34
CA LEU A 40 18.48 -5.43 0.26
C LEU A 40 17.97 -5.66 -1.17
N LEU A 41 18.10 -4.66 -2.03
CA LEU A 41 17.68 -4.69 -3.42
C LEU A 41 18.84 -5.01 -4.38
N GLU A 42 20.08 -4.96 -3.90
CA GLU A 42 21.25 -5.25 -4.69
C GLU A 42 21.20 -6.68 -5.24
N ASN A 43 21.48 -6.83 -6.54
CA ASN A 43 21.42 -8.10 -7.27
C ASN A 43 20.04 -8.79 -7.30
N GLN A 44 18.98 -8.15 -6.80
CA GLN A 44 17.62 -8.68 -6.93
C GLN A 44 17.06 -8.42 -8.33
N GLU A 45 16.18 -9.31 -8.79
CA GLU A 45 15.40 -9.07 -10.00
C GLU A 45 14.45 -7.88 -9.79
N CYS A 46 14.24 -7.04 -10.82
CA CYS A 46 13.34 -5.89 -10.80
C CYS A 46 11.84 -6.29 -10.79
N THR A 47 11.46 -7.20 -9.90
CA THR A 47 10.09 -7.70 -9.76
C THR A 47 9.41 -7.10 -8.54
N SER A 48 8.07 -7.02 -8.58
CA SER A 48 7.28 -6.55 -7.44
C SER A 48 7.42 -7.48 -6.24
N THR A 49 7.63 -8.78 -6.46
CA THR A 49 7.84 -9.78 -5.42
C THR A 49 9.15 -9.55 -4.68
N ALA A 50 10.27 -9.41 -5.41
CA ALA A 50 11.58 -9.17 -4.80
C ALA A 50 11.59 -7.86 -4.00
N TYR A 51 11.00 -6.80 -4.54
CA TYR A 51 10.89 -5.53 -3.84
C TYR A 51 10.10 -5.64 -2.53
N ARG A 52 8.95 -6.34 -2.54
CA ARG A 52 8.13 -6.54 -1.33
C ARG A 52 8.89 -7.32 -0.26
N GLN A 53 9.71 -8.30 -0.66
CA GLN A 53 10.54 -9.05 0.29
C GLN A 53 11.62 -8.17 0.94
N ALA A 54 12.28 -7.32 0.16
CA ALA A 54 13.24 -6.36 0.68
C ALA A 54 12.59 -5.34 1.64
N VAL A 55 11.40 -4.86 1.29
CA VAL A 55 10.60 -3.96 2.15
C VAL A 55 10.20 -4.63 3.46
N ASP A 56 9.73 -5.88 3.42
CA ASP A 56 9.38 -6.62 4.64
C ASP A 56 10.59 -6.73 5.58
N HIS A 57 11.78 -6.98 5.04
CA HIS A 57 13.01 -7.05 5.82
C HIS A 57 13.45 -5.68 6.33
N CYS A 58 13.34 -4.64 5.51
CA CYS A 58 13.64 -3.26 5.91
C CYS A 58 12.75 -2.78 7.06
N LEU A 59 11.47 -3.18 7.10
CA LEU A 59 10.54 -2.79 8.16
C LEU A 59 10.64 -3.66 9.43
N GLU A 60 11.41 -4.75 9.39
CA GLU A 60 11.55 -5.67 10.51
C GLU A 60 12.19 -4.97 11.72
N GLY A 61 11.55 -5.08 12.89
CA GLY A 61 12.01 -4.43 14.12
C GLY A 61 11.76 -2.92 14.23
N LYS A 62 11.26 -2.26 13.18
CA LYS A 62 10.92 -0.83 13.23
C LYS A 62 9.59 -0.59 13.97
N PRO A 63 9.47 0.47 14.80
CA PRO A 63 8.22 0.81 15.48
C PRO A 63 7.07 0.99 14.49
N ALA A 64 5.95 0.33 14.77
CA ALA A 64 4.70 0.37 14.01
C ALA A 64 4.26 1.80 13.60
N GLN A 65 4.44 2.75 14.50
CA GLN A 65 4.02 4.15 14.32
C GLN A 65 4.79 4.86 13.21
N MET A 66 6.01 4.40 12.88
CA MET A 66 6.84 4.99 11.82
C MET A 66 6.47 4.46 10.43
N TRP A 67 5.77 3.32 10.34
CA TRP A 67 5.55 2.62 9.08
C TRP A 67 4.84 3.47 8.00
N PRO A 68 3.82 4.30 8.31
CA PRO A 68 3.17 5.10 7.28
C PRO A 68 4.10 6.05 6.52
N GLU A 69 5.04 6.68 7.24
CA GLU A 69 6.03 7.57 6.62
C GLU A 69 7.05 6.78 5.80
N LEU A 70 7.58 5.68 6.35
CA LEU A 70 8.55 4.83 5.66
C LEU A 70 7.96 4.21 4.38
N LEU A 71 6.72 3.70 4.46
CA LEU A 71 6.00 3.13 3.32
C LEU A 71 5.75 4.16 2.22
N THR A 72 5.60 5.43 2.58
CA THR A 72 5.47 6.51 1.59
C THR A 72 6.73 6.64 0.75
N ILE A 73 7.90 6.74 1.39
CA ILE A 73 9.20 6.81 0.71
C ILE A 73 9.47 5.54 -0.11
N ILE A 74 9.21 4.36 0.48
CA ILE A 74 9.40 3.06 -0.18
C ILE A 74 8.56 2.97 -1.46
N ARG A 75 7.32 3.46 -1.44
CA ARG A 75 6.44 3.44 -2.62
C ARG A 75 6.90 4.45 -3.69
N GLU A 76 7.34 5.64 -3.28
CA GLU A 76 7.89 6.65 -4.19
C GLU A 76 9.14 6.17 -4.92
N PHE A 77 10.01 5.41 -4.22
CA PHE A 77 11.26 4.91 -4.80
C PHE A 77 11.07 3.73 -5.76
N TYR A 78 10.02 2.92 -5.58
CA TYR A 78 9.82 1.68 -6.35
C TYR A 78 9.88 1.85 -7.88
N PRO A 79 9.22 2.85 -8.52
CA PRO A 79 9.30 3.07 -9.96
C PRO A 79 10.72 3.33 -10.47
N PHE A 80 11.54 4.03 -9.67
CA PHE A 80 12.94 4.31 -10.02
C PHE A 80 13.75 3.03 -10.02
N TRP A 81 13.64 2.23 -8.96
CA TRP A 81 14.33 0.95 -8.87
C TRP A 81 13.89 -0.04 -9.96
N ARG A 82 12.61 -0.03 -10.33
CA ARG A 82 12.05 -0.86 -11.42
C ARG A 82 12.48 -0.39 -12.81
N GLY A 83 12.96 0.86 -12.96
CA GLY A 83 13.19 1.48 -14.26
C GLY A 83 11.91 1.81 -15.02
N ASP A 84 10.78 1.99 -14.33
CA ASP A 84 9.48 2.27 -14.93
C ASP A 84 9.32 3.77 -15.21
N VAL A 85 9.90 4.23 -16.32
CA VAL A 85 9.93 5.66 -16.71
C VAL A 85 8.52 6.24 -16.81
N LYS A 86 7.54 5.47 -17.30
CA LYS A 86 6.16 5.92 -17.41
C LYS A 86 5.56 6.18 -16.03
N ALA A 87 5.75 5.26 -15.09
CA ALA A 87 5.31 5.46 -13.72
C ALA A 87 6.03 6.65 -13.07
N VAL A 88 7.35 6.80 -13.27
CA VAL A 88 8.11 7.96 -12.78
C VAL A 88 7.55 9.28 -13.31
N MET A 89 7.23 9.37 -14.60
CA MET A 89 6.62 10.57 -15.19
C MET A 89 5.22 10.83 -14.62
N GLN A 90 4.39 9.81 -14.49
CA GLN A 90 3.08 9.93 -13.84
C GLN A 90 3.22 10.43 -12.39
N TYR A 91 4.21 9.95 -11.64
CA TYR A 91 4.53 10.43 -10.30
C TYR A 91 5.03 11.88 -10.30
N ALA A 92 5.84 12.28 -11.29
CA ALA A 92 6.33 13.64 -11.42
C ALA A 92 5.23 14.65 -11.78
N ASP A 93 4.22 14.22 -12.54
CA ASP A 93 3.12 15.07 -13.01
C ASP A 93 1.93 15.13 -12.04
N THR A 94 1.74 14.10 -11.20
CA THR A 94 0.64 14.05 -10.25
C THR A 94 0.96 14.80 -8.95
N VAL A 95 -0.11 15.27 -8.29
CA VAL A 95 -0.13 15.85 -6.93
C VAL A 95 0.37 14.85 -5.86
N GLY A 96 0.82 13.66 -6.23
CA GLY A 96 1.26 12.58 -5.34
C GLY A 96 2.71 12.69 -4.85
N PHE A 97 3.49 13.67 -5.33
CA PHE A 97 4.78 14.02 -4.75
C PHE A 97 4.58 15.02 -3.61
N GLU A 98 4.01 14.53 -2.51
CA GLU A 98 3.83 15.33 -1.31
C GLU A 98 5.16 15.36 -0.57
N LEU A 99 5.93 16.44 -0.81
CA LEU A 99 7.05 16.83 0.06
C LEU A 99 6.58 17.13 1.49
N HIS A 100 5.28 17.29 1.68
CA HIS A 100 4.68 17.61 2.96
C HIS A 100 4.28 16.34 3.74
N PRO A 101 4.36 16.38 5.08
CA PRO A 101 3.94 15.27 5.93
C PRO A 101 2.48 14.90 5.69
N ILE A 102 2.14 13.64 6.02
CA ILE A 102 0.77 13.15 5.99
C ILE A 102 -0.11 14.05 6.88
N GLY A 103 -1.04 14.79 6.27
CA GLY A 103 -1.85 15.81 6.96
C GLY A 103 -2.94 15.23 7.88
N TRP A 104 -3.27 13.95 7.71
CA TRP A 104 -4.27 13.24 8.51
C TRP A 104 -3.91 11.77 8.66
N GLN A 105 -4.16 11.18 9.84
CA GLN A 105 -4.04 9.75 10.09
C GLN A 105 -5.33 9.25 10.73
N PRO A 106 -5.80 8.03 10.39
CA PRO A 106 -6.94 7.43 11.07
C PRO A 106 -6.65 7.23 12.55
N ALA A 107 -7.71 7.26 13.37
CA ALA A 107 -7.61 7.02 14.80
C ALA A 107 -6.85 5.71 15.12
N VAL A 108 -6.09 5.74 16.21
CA VAL A 108 -5.41 4.57 16.75
C VAL A 108 -6.48 3.63 17.31
N ILE A 109 -6.42 2.37 16.93
CA ILE A 109 -7.36 1.34 17.37
C ILE A 109 -6.60 0.15 17.95
N ASP A 110 -7.27 -0.59 18.82
CA ASP A 110 -6.87 -1.95 19.16
C ASP A 110 -7.59 -2.94 18.26
N LEU A 111 -6.83 -3.69 17.46
CA LEU A 111 -7.39 -4.67 16.53
C LEU A 111 -8.14 -5.79 17.25
N GLN A 112 -7.73 -6.17 18.47
CA GLN A 112 -8.41 -7.24 19.21
C GLN A 112 -9.83 -6.84 19.62
N SER A 113 -10.04 -5.57 19.98
CA SER A 113 -11.38 -5.05 20.27
C SER A 113 -12.24 -4.86 19.02
N VAL A 114 -11.66 -4.32 17.94
CA VAL A 114 -12.40 -3.98 16.71
C VAL A 114 -12.75 -5.22 15.90
N TRP A 115 -11.83 -6.18 15.80
CA TRP A 115 -11.99 -7.31 14.89
C TRP A 115 -13.28 -8.10 15.12
N PRO A 116 -13.64 -8.53 16.35
CA PRO A 116 -14.91 -9.20 16.67
C PRO A 116 -16.15 -8.39 16.25
N ALA A 117 -16.13 -7.07 16.48
CA ALA A 117 -17.27 -6.19 16.24
C ALA A 117 -17.59 -5.99 14.75
N LEU A 118 -16.61 -6.17 13.84
CA LEU A 118 -16.79 -5.99 12.38
C LEU A 118 -17.91 -6.86 11.77
N GLN A 119 -18.27 -7.96 12.42
CA GLN A 119 -19.34 -8.83 11.93
C GLN A 119 -20.73 -8.20 12.07
N SER A 120 -20.97 -7.52 13.19
CA SER A 120 -22.22 -6.84 13.51
C SER A 120 -22.23 -5.34 13.20
N GLU A 121 -21.09 -4.79 12.77
CA GLU A 121 -20.94 -3.38 12.41
C GLU A 121 -21.92 -2.98 11.30
N LYS A 122 -22.55 -1.81 11.47
CA LYS A 122 -23.47 -1.27 10.47
C LYS A 122 -22.70 -0.40 9.49
N PHE A 123 -22.83 -0.69 8.21
CA PHE A 123 -22.21 0.07 7.12
C PHE A 123 -23.26 0.91 6.40
N GLU A 124 -22.84 2.08 5.93
CA GLU A 124 -23.65 2.97 5.10
C GLU A 124 -23.96 2.36 3.74
N THR A 125 -24.95 2.90 3.03
CA THR A 125 -25.38 2.37 1.73
C THR A 125 -24.25 2.35 0.70
N SER A 126 -23.43 3.40 0.65
CA SER A 126 -22.26 3.50 -0.24
C SER A 126 -21.20 2.44 0.09
N GLU A 127 -20.90 2.27 1.38
CA GLU A 127 -19.98 1.25 1.89
C GLU A 127 -20.47 -0.17 1.53
N LEU A 128 -21.76 -0.43 1.74
CA LEU A 128 -22.38 -1.72 1.40
C LEU A 128 -22.35 -2.01 -0.10
N TRP A 129 -22.47 -1.00 -0.96
CA TRP A 129 -22.39 -1.19 -2.41
C TRP A 129 -21.00 -1.69 -2.83
N ALA A 130 -19.94 -1.04 -2.33
CA ALA A 130 -18.57 -1.47 -2.57
C ALA A 130 -18.30 -2.87 -2.00
N LEU A 131 -18.72 -3.14 -0.76
CA LEU A 131 -18.56 -4.46 -0.13
C LEU A 131 -19.28 -5.56 -0.90
N ASN A 132 -20.54 -5.35 -1.26
CA ASN A 132 -21.34 -6.35 -1.96
C ASN A 132 -20.79 -6.62 -3.36
N GLY A 133 -20.33 -5.59 -4.07
CA GLY A 133 -19.66 -5.74 -5.35
C GLY A 133 -18.40 -6.60 -5.23
N TYR A 134 -17.56 -6.31 -4.23
CA TYR A 134 -16.34 -7.06 -3.97
C TYR A 134 -16.60 -8.52 -3.59
N VAL A 135 -17.52 -8.77 -2.64
CA VAL A 135 -17.90 -10.12 -2.21
C VAL A 135 -18.49 -10.93 -3.37
N LYS A 136 -19.34 -10.32 -4.18
CA LYS A 136 -19.90 -10.98 -5.37
C LYS A 136 -18.80 -11.37 -6.35
N ALA A 137 -17.84 -10.48 -6.59
CA ALA A 137 -16.72 -10.76 -7.46
C ALA A 137 -15.84 -11.89 -6.93
N LEU A 138 -15.51 -11.90 -5.63
CA LEU A 138 -14.79 -12.99 -4.99
C LEU A 138 -15.51 -14.35 -5.12
N LYS A 139 -16.83 -14.37 -4.93
CA LYS A 139 -17.66 -15.59 -5.08
C LYS A 139 -17.75 -16.10 -6.51
N SER A 140 -17.59 -15.22 -7.50
CA SER A 140 -17.57 -15.61 -8.92
C SER A 140 -16.22 -16.13 -9.39
N MET A 141 -15.19 -16.10 -8.54
CA MET A 141 -13.89 -16.69 -8.85
C MET A 141 -13.94 -18.18 -8.54
N ASP A 142 -13.45 -18.99 -9.47
CA ASP A 142 -13.32 -20.43 -9.26
C ASP A 142 -12.37 -20.71 -8.08
N ASN A 143 -12.63 -21.81 -7.36
CA ASN A 143 -11.76 -22.37 -6.31
C ASN A 143 -11.52 -21.54 -5.03
N LYS A 144 -12.25 -20.45 -4.77
CA LYS A 144 -12.14 -19.74 -3.48
C LYS A 144 -12.99 -20.40 -2.39
N GLN A 145 -12.35 -20.71 -1.26
CA GLN A 145 -13.03 -21.24 -0.08
C GLN A 145 -13.83 -20.14 0.63
N ASP A 146 -15.00 -20.46 1.17
CA ASP A 146 -15.87 -19.49 1.88
C ASP A 146 -15.13 -18.76 3.01
N MET A 147 -14.25 -19.47 3.74
CA MET A 147 -13.43 -18.90 4.80
C MET A 147 -12.48 -17.81 4.29
N GLU A 148 -11.91 -17.99 3.09
CA GLU A 148 -11.01 -17.01 2.48
C GLU A 148 -11.78 -15.75 2.08
N ILE A 149 -12.97 -15.92 1.50
CA ILE A 149 -13.86 -14.81 1.15
C ILE A 149 -14.25 -14.06 2.43
N GLU A 150 -14.58 -14.75 3.52
CA GLU A 150 -14.93 -14.13 4.79
C GLU A 150 -13.78 -13.28 5.36
N ILE A 151 -12.56 -13.83 5.41
CA ILE A 151 -11.38 -13.12 5.90
C ILE A 151 -11.13 -11.85 5.07
N ARG A 152 -11.12 -11.97 3.73
CA ARG A 152 -10.92 -10.83 2.82
C ARG A 152 -12.01 -9.77 2.97
N THR A 153 -13.26 -10.20 3.14
CA THR A 153 -14.40 -9.30 3.41
C THR A 153 -14.21 -8.55 4.72
N ARG A 154 -13.74 -9.23 5.77
CA ARG A 154 -13.49 -8.60 7.07
C ARG A 154 -12.34 -7.59 7.03
N MET A 155 -11.29 -7.86 6.24
CA MET A 155 -10.23 -6.87 5.98
C MET A 155 -10.77 -5.62 5.25
N ALA A 156 -11.65 -5.79 4.26
CA ALA A 156 -12.29 -4.67 3.58
C ALA A 156 -13.20 -3.84 4.52
N LYS A 157 -13.96 -4.52 5.39
CA LYS A 157 -14.76 -3.87 6.44
C LYS A 157 -13.91 -3.06 7.41
N LEU A 158 -12.75 -3.58 7.82
CA LEU A 158 -11.80 -2.86 8.67
C LEU A 158 -11.33 -1.56 7.98
N MET A 159 -10.98 -1.64 6.69
CA MET A 159 -10.62 -0.44 5.91
C MET A 159 -11.72 0.61 5.90
N LEU A 160 -12.97 0.20 5.62
CA LEU A 160 -14.10 1.13 5.60
C LEU A 160 -14.32 1.80 6.94
N LEU A 161 -14.33 1.03 8.03
CA LEU A 161 -14.48 1.56 9.38
C LEU A 161 -13.43 2.64 9.68
N ARG A 162 -12.17 2.39 9.30
CA ARG A 162 -11.07 3.34 9.52
C ARG A 162 -11.06 4.53 8.56
N LEU A 163 -11.80 4.48 7.46
CA LEU A 163 -11.91 5.57 6.48
C LEU A 163 -13.00 6.58 6.81
N ARG A 164 -13.93 6.27 7.72
CA ARG A 164 -15.09 7.14 8.02
C ARG A 164 -14.73 8.54 8.47
N GLU A 165 -13.59 8.69 9.15
CA GLU A 165 -13.11 9.97 9.66
C GLU A 165 -12.13 10.67 8.70
N ALA A 166 -11.93 10.13 7.49
CA ALA A 166 -11.05 10.72 6.51
C ALA A 166 -11.61 12.05 5.98
N PRO A 167 -10.81 13.13 5.96
CA PRO A 167 -11.22 14.38 5.32
C PRO A 167 -11.50 14.18 3.84
N LEU A 168 -12.59 14.77 3.32
CA LEU A 168 -12.92 14.72 1.89
C LEU A 168 -11.83 15.35 1.00
N SER A 169 -11.01 16.24 1.57
CA SER A 169 -9.86 16.84 0.89
C SER A 169 -8.67 15.90 0.74
N GLU A 170 -8.61 14.82 1.52
CA GLU A 170 -7.47 13.91 1.57
C GLU A 170 -7.57 12.87 0.44
N LYS A 171 -6.93 13.18 -0.68
CA LYS A 171 -6.94 12.33 -1.90
C LYS A 171 -6.27 10.97 -1.67
N ASN A 172 -5.35 10.87 -0.72
CA ASN A 172 -4.62 9.66 -0.40
C ASN A 172 -5.22 8.89 0.80
N ALA A 173 -6.42 9.25 1.27
CA ALA A 173 -7.04 8.70 2.47
C ALA A 173 -7.01 7.16 2.51
N TYR A 174 -7.42 6.50 1.42
CA TYR A 174 -7.41 5.04 1.32
C TYR A 174 -6.02 4.43 1.59
N ARG A 175 -4.99 5.05 1.01
CA ARG A 175 -3.60 4.59 1.12
C ARG A 175 -3.04 4.85 2.51
N ILE A 176 -3.26 6.05 3.04
CA ILE A 176 -2.87 6.42 4.40
C ILE A 176 -3.50 5.46 5.39
N THR A 177 -4.80 5.18 5.24
CA THR A 177 -5.51 4.23 6.11
C THR A 177 -4.93 2.83 5.99
N ALA A 178 -4.61 2.35 4.78
CA ALA A 178 -4.01 1.03 4.59
C ALA A 178 -2.66 0.94 5.32
N ASP A 179 -1.79 1.93 5.14
CA ASP A 179 -0.46 1.95 5.76
C ASP A 179 -0.53 2.06 7.28
N ALA A 180 -1.48 2.85 7.80
CA ALA A 180 -1.74 2.95 9.24
C ALA A 180 -2.39 1.68 9.83
N THR A 181 -3.00 0.83 9.01
CA THR A 181 -3.66 -0.42 9.46
C THR A 181 -2.70 -1.59 9.41
N LEU A 182 -1.77 -1.60 8.45
CA LEU A 182 -0.78 -2.65 8.28
C LEU A 182 -0.04 -3.04 9.57
N PRO A 183 0.46 -2.09 10.40
CA PRO A 183 1.22 -2.45 11.60
C PRO A 183 0.36 -3.02 12.72
N LEU A 184 -0.98 -2.99 12.62
CA LEU A 184 -1.88 -3.62 13.60
C LEU A 184 -1.81 -5.16 13.54
N PHE A 185 -1.23 -5.71 12.47
CA PHE A 185 -1.08 -7.14 12.28
C PHE A 185 0.34 -7.61 12.67
N ASN A 186 0.43 -8.35 13.77
CA ASN A 186 1.71 -8.84 14.29
C ASN A 186 2.39 -9.85 13.34
N LEU A 187 1.60 -10.72 12.68
CA LEU A 187 2.11 -11.79 11.83
C LEU A 187 2.31 -11.31 10.38
N LYS A 188 3.47 -11.64 9.80
CA LYS A 188 3.82 -11.33 8.40
C LYS A 188 2.78 -11.84 7.40
N ASN A 189 2.34 -13.08 7.53
CA ASN A 189 1.33 -13.65 6.64
C ASN A 189 0.00 -12.88 6.70
N THR A 190 -0.42 -12.45 7.90
CA THR A 190 -1.65 -11.66 8.05
C THR A 190 -1.51 -10.27 7.43
N ARG A 191 -0.32 -9.64 7.54
CA ARG A 191 -0.02 -8.38 6.82
C ARG A 191 -0.15 -8.54 5.31
N HIS A 192 0.38 -9.63 4.75
CA HIS A 192 0.25 -9.91 3.31
C HIS A 192 -1.20 -10.16 2.89
N LEU A 193 -1.95 -10.95 3.68
CA LEU A 193 -3.39 -11.16 3.44
C LEU A 193 -4.17 -9.85 3.45
N PHE A 194 -3.89 -8.98 4.42
CA PHE A 194 -4.49 -7.66 4.49
C PHE A 194 -4.14 -6.82 3.26
N LEU A 195 -2.86 -6.66 2.91
CA LEU A 195 -2.45 -5.87 1.75
C LEU A 195 -3.05 -6.36 0.44
N ASN A 196 -3.18 -7.69 0.27
CA ASN A 196 -3.84 -8.26 -0.91
C ASN A 196 -5.32 -7.89 -0.92
N ALA A 197 -6.04 -8.14 0.17
CA ALA A 197 -7.47 -7.81 0.26
C ALA A 197 -7.75 -6.32 0.06
N VAL A 198 -6.87 -5.44 0.55
CA VAL A 198 -7.01 -3.98 0.38
C VAL A 198 -6.74 -3.53 -1.06
N ARG A 199 -5.72 -4.06 -1.73
CA ARG A 199 -5.47 -3.75 -3.15
C ARG A 199 -6.62 -4.21 -4.05
N GLU A 200 -7.16 -5.38 -3.76
CA GLU A 200 -8.32 -5.94 -4.43
C GLU A 200 -9.56 -5.08 -4.21
N PHE A 201 -9.83 -4.72 -2.95
CA PHE A 201 -11.01 -3.94 -2.57
C PHE A 201 -10.97 -2.49 -3.08
N TYR A 202 -9.79 -1.90 -3.26
CA TYR A 202 -9.62 -0.51 -3.71
C TYR A 202 -10.47 -0.17 -4.94
N TYR A 203 -10.50 -1.05 -5.95
CA TYR A 203 -11.25 -0.79 -7.18
C TYR A 203 -12.77 -0.73 -6.96
N PHE A 204 -13.29 -1.50 -6.02
CA PHE A 204 -14.71 -1.47 -5.65
C PHE A 204 -15.04 -0.23 -4.84
N TRP A 205 -14.17 0.13 -3.89
CA TRP A 205 -14.30 1.35 -3.10
C TRP A 205 -14.24 2.61 -3.98
N ALA A 206 -13.33 2.65 -4.95
CA ALA A 206 -13.17 3.75 -5.90
C ALA A 206 -14.25 3.74 -7.02
N ALA A 207 -15.21 2.81 -6.98
CA ALA A 207 -16.23 2.61 -8.01
C ALA A 207 -15.65 2.51 -9.43
N HIS A 208 -14.50 1.84 -9.58
CA HIS A 208 -13.84 1.66 -10.87
C HIS A 208 -14.72 0.82 -11.81
N PRO A 209 -14.97 1.28 -13.06
CA PRO A 209 -15.87 0.56 -13.99
C PRO A 209 -15.45 -0.90 -14.26
N GLU A 210 -14.15 -1.16 -14.27
CA GLU A 210 -13.56 -2.48 -14.53
C GLU A 210 -13.07 -3.19 -13.26
N ALA A 211 -13.64 -2.89 -12.08
CA ALA A 211 -13.15 -3.42 -10.80
C ALA A 211 -12.99 -4.96 -10.77
N VAL A 212 -13.89 -5.69 -11.43
CA VAL A 212 -13.84 -7.16 -11.52
C VAL A 212 -12.63 -7.64 -12.31
N GLU A 213 -12.32 -6.99 -13.45
CA GLU A 213 -11.17 -7.36 -14.27
C GLU A 213 -9.85 -7.02 -13.57
N MET A 214 -9.79 -5.88 -12.89
CA MET A 214 -8.63 -5.51 -12.08
C MET A 214 -8.39 -6.52 -10.96
N LEU A 215 -9.46 -6.97 -10.28
CA LEU A 215 -9.37 -8.01 -9.26
C LEU A 215 -8.81 -9.34 -9.81
N LYS A 216 -9.20 -9.74 -11.03
CA LYS A 216 -8.66 -10.95 -11.70
C LYS A 216 -7.17 -10.81 -12.00
N GLN A 217 -6.73 -9.67 -12.51
CA GLN A 217 -5.31 -9.39 -12.81
C GLN A 217 -4.42 -9.41 -11.56
N LEU A 218 -4.99 -9.14 -10.38
CA LEU A 218 -4.28 -9.20 -9.11
C LEU A 218 -4.14 -10.61 -8.54
N GLN A 219 -4.89 -11.59 -9.04
CA GLN A 219 -4.70 -12.97 -8.61
C GLN A 219 -3.35 -13.48 -9.16
N PRO A 220 -2.61 -14.30 -8.39
CA PRO A 220 -1.47 -15.01 -8.95
C PRO A 220 -1.94 -15.81 -10.19
N PRO A 221 -1.14 -15.87 -11.28
CA PRO A 221 -1.51 -16.63 -12.46
C PRO A 221 -1.79 -18.08 -12.05
N GLU A 222 -2.93 -18.62 -12.51
CA GLU A 222 -3.24 -20.04 -12.32
C GLU A 222 -2.12 -20.86 -12.96
N ILE A 223 -1.41 -21.64 -12.13
CA ILE A 223 -0.49 -22.65 -12.62
C ILE A 223 -1.38 -23.79 -13.13
N ILE A 224 -1.60 -23.83 -14.44
CA ILE A 224 -2.24 -24.95 -15.15
C ILE A 224 -1.27 -26.13 -15.18
#